data_AF-A0A925DRG5-F1
#
_entry.id   AF-A0A925DRG5-F1
#
_cell.length_a   1.000
_cell.length_b   1.000
_cell.length_c   1.000
_cell.angle_alpha   90.00
_cell.angle_beta   90.00
_cell.angle_gamma   90.00
#
_symmetry.space_group_name_H-M   'P 1'
#
loop_
_entity.id
_entity.type
_entity.pdbx_description
1 polymer ?
#
loop_
_entity_poly.entity_id
_entity_poly.type
_entity_poly.pdbx_seq_one_letter_code
_entity_poly.pdbx_strand_id
1 'polypeptide(L)'
;SAINAAVIPQQLKLKDDKYYASLGASGAVNAVIFASILINPTQQMGIIFIPFIKFPAWIFGIIYLGISYYLARRKSSNPMSGRINHEAHFWGAFYGIIFMAAFEPKLIVSFYEQTIGRLF
;
A
#
# COMPACT_ATOMS: atom_id res chain seq x y z
N SER A 1 8.16 -21.23 -26.96
CA SER A 1 8.71 -19.86 -27.02
C SER A 1 9.78 -19.67 -25.96
N ALA A 2 10.96 -19.18 -26.34
CA ALA A 2 12.13 -18.93 -25.48
C ALA A 2 11.88 -17.94 -24.31
N ILE A 3 10.67 -17.40 -24.21
CA ILE A 3 10.21 -16.49 -23.15
C ILE A 3 9.97 -17.25 -21.83
N ASN A 4 9.53 -18.52 -21.88
CA ASN A 4 9.24 -19.27 -20.63
C ASN A 4 10.50 -19.80 -19.94
N ALA A 5 11.61 -20.00 -20.66
CA ALA A 5 12.86 -20.49 -20.09
C ALA A 5 13.74 -19.37 -19.51
N ALA A 6 13.52 -18.11 -19.91
CA ALA A 6 14.34 -16.97 -19.47
C ALA A 6 13.80 -16.27 -18.20
N VAL A 7 12.49 -16.36 -17.94
CA VAL A 7 11.88 -15.64 -16.80
C VAL A 7 11.86 -16.48 -15.51
N ILE A 8 11.79 -17.80 -15.62
CA ILE A 8 11.72 -18.71 -14.45
C ILE A 8 13.02 -18.70 -13.61
N PRO A 9 14.23 -18.69 -14.20
CA PRO A 9 15.46 -18.66 -13.40
C PRO A 9 15.67 -17.32 -12.68
N GLN A 10 15.25 -16.20 -13.29
CA GLN A 10 15.37 -14.87 -12.66
C GLN A 10 14.40 -14.68 -11.48
N GLN A 11 13.20 -15.25 -11.54
CA GLN A 11 12.24 -15.23 -10.43
C GLN A 11 12.66 -16.10 -9.24
N LEU A 12 13.52 -17.10 -9.45
CA LEU A 12 14.03 -17.97 -8.39
C LEU A 12 15.34 -17.43 -7.79
N LYS A 13 16.20 -16.78 -8.58
CA LYS A 13 17.50 -16.27 -8.10
C LYS A 13 17.43 -15.00 -7.23
N LEU A 14 16.29 -14.28 -7.25
CA LEU A 14 16.03 -13.13 -6.37
C LEU A 14 15.29 -13.50 -5.07
N LYS A 15 14.83 -14.76 -4.92
CA LYS A 15 14.11 -15.21 -3.72
C LYS A 15 15.02 -15.50 -2.52
N ASP A 16 16.31 -15.75 -2.77
CA ASP A 16 17.27 -16.05 -1.70
C ASP A 16 17.71 -14.81 -0.90
N ASP A 17 17.41 -13.61 -1.42
CA ASP A 17 17.51 -12.39 -0.64
C ASP A 17 16.23 -12.23 0.20
N LYS A 18 16.29 -12.66 1.47
CA LYS A 18 15.22 -12.41 2.46
C LYS A 18 14.80 -10.93 2.50
N TYR A 19 15.71 -10.05 2.12
CA TYR A 19 15.47 -8.62 1.96
C TYR A 19 14.52 -8.31 0.78
N TYR A 20 14.69 -8.91 -0.40
CA TYR A 20 13.80 -8.74 -1.55
C TYR A 20 12.44 -9.43 -1.37
N ALA A 21 12.40 -10.58 -0.70
CA ALA A 21 11.14 -11.22 -0.35
C ALA A 21 10.29 -10.37 0.62
N SER A 22 10.92 -9.76 1.63
CA SER A 22 10.23 -8.86 2.56
C SER A 22 9.75 -7.56 1.92
N LEU A 23 10.46 -7.08 0.90
CA LEU A 23 10.06 -5.93 0.06
C LEU A 23 8.78 -6.19 -0.73
N GLY A 24 8.64 -7.38 -1.32
CA GLY A 24 7.42 -7.76 -2.04
C GLY A 24 6.22 -7.94 -1.11
N ALA A 25 6.46 -8.51 0.08
CA ALA A 25 5.40 -8.77 1.06
C ALA A 25 4.75 -7.47 1.58
N SER A 26 5.54 -6.45 1.91
CA SER A 26 4.96 -5.19 2.42
C SER A 26 4.23 -4.38 1.35
N GLY A 27 4.68 -4.44 0.09
CA GLY A 27 3.95 -3.91 -1.05
C GLY A 27 2.61 -4.62 -1.27
N ALA A 28 2.59 -5.96 -1.19
CA ALA A 28 1.35 -6.74 -1.28
C ALA A 28 0.36 -6.43 -0.15
N VAL A 29 0.84 -6.29 1.09
CA VAL A 29 0.00 -5.87 2.23
C VAL A 29 -0.61 -4.50 1.97
N ASN A 30 0.17 -3.52 1.49
CA ASN A 30 -0.36 -2.21 1.14
C ASN A 30 -1.36 -2.25 -0.02
N ALA A 31 -1.17 -3.13 -1.00
CA ALA A 31 -2.16 -3.31 -2.07
C ALA A 31 -3.52 -3.74 -1.50
N VAL A 32 -3.53 -4.71 -0.57
CA VAL A 32 -4.76 -5.18 0.08
C VAL A 32 -5.38 -4.08 0.95
N ILE A 33 -4.57 -3.36 1.74
CA ILE A 33 -5.06 -2.25 2.57
C ILE A 33 -5.73 -1.18 1.70
N PHE A 34 -5.08 -0.73 0.63
CA PHE A 34 -5.61 0.35 -0.19
C PHE A 34 -6.76 -0.08 -1.10
N ALA A 35 -6.80 -1.34 -1.54
CA ALA A 35 -8.00 -1.92 -2.16
C ALA A 35 -9.18 -1.90 -1.17
N SER A 36 -8.96 -2.27 0.10
CA SER A 36 -10.01 -2.25 1.13
C SER A 36 -10.51 -0.82 1.43
N ILE A 37 -9.61 0.17 1.40
CA ILE A 37 -9.96 1.58 1.54
C ILE A 37 -10.85 2.05 0.39
N LEU A 38 -10.58 1.61 -0.85
CA LEU A 38 -11.43 1.93 -1.99
C LEU A 38 -12.83 1.31 -1.83
N ILE A 39 -12.92 0.06 -1.36
CA ILE A 39 -14.18 -0.66 -1.17
C ILE A 39 -15.03 -0.03 -0.07
N ASN A 40 -14.43 0.27 1.08
CA ASN A 40 -15.15 0.79 2.25
C ASN A 40 -14.39 1.98 2.87
N PRO A 41 -14.47 3.16 2.26
CA PRO A 41 -13.64 4.30 2.67
C PRO A 41 -14.02 4.89 4.02
N THR A 42 -15.26 4.68 4.47
CA THR A 42 -15.79 5.24 5.72
C THR A 42 -15.61 4.29 6.90
N GLN A 43 -15.16 3.06 6.68
CA GLN A 43 -14.82 2.12 7.75
C GLN A 43 -13.80 2.75 8.71
N GLN A 44 -13.99 2.55 10.01
CA GLN A 44 -13.04 3.01 11.00
C GLN A 44 -11.76 2.15 10.97
N MET A 45 -10.62 2.79 10.72
CA MET A 45 -9.29 2.22 10.81
C MET A 45 -8.51 2.89 11.94
N GLY A 46 -7.67 2.11 12.62
CA GLY A 46 -6.87 2.58 13.75
C GLY A 46 -5.68 1.67 14.00
N ILE A 47 -4.86 2.05 14.97
CA ILE A 47 -3.67 1.27 15.35
C ILE A 47 -4.05 0.38 16.53
N ILE A 48 -3.69 -0.90 16.48
CA ILE A 48 -4.04 -1.90 17.51
C ILE A 48 -3.62 -1.45 18.92
N PHE A 49 -2.46 -0.81 19.05
CA PHE A 49 -1.93 -0.32 20.33
C PHE A 49 -2.51 1.03 20.80
N ILE A 50 -3.35 1.68 19.97
CA ILE A 50 -4.02 2.94 20.29
C ILE A 50 -5.51 2.81 19.92
N PRO A 51 -6.27 1.96 20.64
CA PRO A 51 -7.62 1.55 20.21
C PRO A 51 -8.65 2.68 20.25
N PHE A 52 -8.36 3.75 21.02
CA PHE A 52 -9.24 4.90 21.20
C PHE A 52 -9.21 5.88 20.03
N ILE A 53 -8.18 5.81 19.18
CA ILE A 53 -8.03 6.73 18.05
C ILE A 53 -8.29 5.96 16.76
N LYS A 54 -9.41 6.29 16.11
CA LYS A 54 -9.81 5.73 14.83
C LYS A 54 -10.17 6.85 13.86
N PHE A 55 -9.85 6.64 12.60
CA PHE A 55 -10.18 7.56 11.51
C PHE A 55 -10.93 6.79 10.42
N PRO A 56 -11.77 7.48 9.61
CA PRO A 56 -12.23 6.91 8.35
C PRO A 56 -11.06 6.37 7.53
N ALA A 57 -11.23 5.21 6.91
CA ALA A 57 -10.20 4.46 6.21
C ALA A 57 -9.43 5.30 5.18
N TRP A 58 -10.13 6.17 4.44
CA TRP A 58 -9.49 7.07 3.46
C TRP A 58 -8.55 8.10 4.11
N ILE A 59 -8.95 8.68 5.25
CA ILE A 59 -8.11 9.61 6.03
C ILE A 59 -6.92 8.85 6.61
N PHE A 60 -7.18 7.67 7.18
CA PHE A 60 -6.14 6.82 7.73
C PHE A 60 -5.09 6.46 6.67
N GLY A 61 -5.52 6.10 5.46
CA GLY A 61 -4.63 5.81 4.32
C GLY A 61 -3.72 6.98 3.94
N ILE A 62 -4.27 8.20 3.87
CA ILE A 62 -3.49 9.41 3.58
C ILE A 62 -2.45 9.67 4.69
N ILE A 63 -2.87 9.62 5.95
CA ILE A 63 -1.98 9.79 7.10
C ILE A 63 -0.88 8.72 7.09
N TYR A 64 -1.26 7.46 6.86
CA TYR A 64 -0.34 6.33 6.80
C TYR A 64 0.74 6.50 5.72
N LEU A 65 0.36 6.88 4.50
CA LEU A 65 1.33 7.15 3.42
C LEU A 65 2.21 8.36 3.74
N GLY A 66 1.63 9.44 4.26
CA GLY A 66 2.35 10.65 4.63
C GLY A 66 3.41 10.40 5.71
N ILE A 67 3.04 9.70 6.79
CA ILE A 67 3.96 9.32 7.86
C ILE A 67 5.03 8.36 7.34
N SER A 68 4.64 7.36 6.53
CA SER A 68 5.58 6.40 5.94
C SER A 68 6.64 7.10 5.10
N TYR A 69 6.23 8.07 4.28
CA TYR A 69 7.14 8.91 3.48
C TYR A 69 8.05 9.78 4.35
N TYR A 70 7.48 10.47 5.35
CA TYR A 70 8.24 11.34 6.25
C TYR A 70 9.32 10.58 7.03
N LEU A 71 8.96 9.44 7.64
CA LEU A 71 9.88 8.62 8.41
C LEU A 71 10.96 7.99 7.52
N ALA A 72 10.63 7.61 6.29
CA ALA A 72 11.61 7.12 5.32
C ALA A 72 12.63 8.21 4.97
N ARG A 73 12.18 9.44 4.68
CA ARG A 73 13.07 10.59 4.41
C ARG A 73 13.99 10.90 5.58
N ARG A 74 13.46 10.87 6.82
CA ARG A 74 14.23 11.17 8.03
C ARG A 74 15.27 10.10 8.39
N LYS A 75 15.10 8.87 7.91
CA LYS A 75 16.06 7.76 8.12
C LYS A 75 17.18 7.72 7.09
N SER A 76 17.00 8.36 5.92
CA SER A 76 18.03 8.46 4.88
C SER A 76 19.29 9.23 5.33
N SER A 77 19.24 9.96 6.45
CA SER A 77 20.39 10.66 7.03
C SER A 77 21.25 9.81 7.96
N ASN A 78 20.86 8.56 8.26
CA ASN A 78 21.64 7.67 9.13
C ASN A 78 21.89 6.31 8.43
N PRO A 79 23.13 5.99 8.00
CA PRO A 79 23.46 4.81 7.20
C PRO A 79 23.25 3.46 7.90
N MET A 80 22.96 3.45 9.21
CA MET A 80 22.64 2.24 9.99
C MET A 80 21.13 1.93 10.06
N SER A 81 20.27 2.80 9.53
CA SER A 81 18.81 2.64 9.59
C SER A 81 18.33 1.84 8.36
N GLY A 82 17.85 0.62 8.55
CA GLY A 82 17.42 -0.25 7.46
C GLY A 82 16.53 0.43 6.40
N ARG A 83 16.74 0.09 5.12
CA ARG A 83 16.04 0.69 3.97
C ARG A 83 14.56 0.29 4.00
N ILE A 84 13.73 1.14 4.59
CA ILE A 84 12.28 1.06 4.41
C ILE A 84 12.01 1.60 3.00
N ASN A 85 11.97 0.71 2.01
CA ASN A 85 11.79 1.10 0.60
C ASN A 85 10.38 1.66 0.40
N HIS A 86 10.31 2.99 0.46
CA HIS A 86 9.16 3.82 0.15
C HIS A 86 8.44 3.41 -1.13
N GLU A 87 9.20 3.06 -2.16
CA GLU A 87 8.68 2.71 -3.48
C GLU A 87 7.77 1.48 -3.41
N ALA A 88 8.15 0.43 -2.67
CA ALA A 88 7.33 -0.77 -2.57
C ALA A 88 5.99 -0.51 -1.88
N HIS A 89 5.98 0.32 -0.83
CA HIS A 89 4.77 0.70 -0.11
C HIS A 89 3.84 1.58 -0.94
N PHE A 90 4.41 2.58 -1.62
CA PHE A 90 3.67 3.50 -2.46
C PHE A 90 3.11 2.80 -3.70
N TRP A 91 3.93 2.03 -4.41
CA TRP A 91 3.49 1.26 -5.59
C TRP A 91 2.51 0.16 -5.21
N GLY A 92 2.67 -0.48 -4.05
CA GLY A 92 1.68 -1.41 -3.50
C GLY A 92 0.33 -0.74 -3.29
N ALA A 93 0.30 0.39 -2.59
CA ALA A 93 -0.92 1.17 -2.36
C ALA A 93 -1.59 1.60 -3.67
N PHE A 94 -0.81 2.16 -4.60
CA PHE A 94 -1.31 2.60 -5.90
C PHE A 94 -1.85 1.42 -6.73
N TYR A 95 -1.10 0.32 -6.79
CA TYR A 95 -1.54 -0.90 -7.48
C TYR A 95 -2.84 -1.44 -6.89
N GLY A 96 -2.99 -1.47 -5.56
CA GLY A 96 -4.22 -1.90 -4.90
C GLY A 96 -5.45 -1.11 -5.32
N ILE A 97 -5.34 0.22 -5.35
CA ILE A 97 -6.42 1.11 -5.82
C ILE A 97 -6.74 0.84 -7.29
N ILE A 98 -5.72 0.87 -8.16
CA ILE A 98 -5.91 0.74 -9.61
C ILE A 98 -6.46 -0.64 -9.98
N PHE A 99 -5.93 -1.72 -9.39
CA PHE A 99 -6.42 -3.07 -9.62
C PHE A 99 -7.89 -3.19 -9.22
N MET A 100 -8.25 -2.70 -8.03
CA MET A 100 -9.62 -2.79 -7.54
C MET A 100 -10.58 -1.90 -8.36
N ALA A 101 -10.13 -0.71 -8.74
CA ALA A 101 -10.87 0.18 -9.64
C ALA A 101 -11.07 -0.41 -11.05
N ALA A 102 -10.08 -1.12 -11.58
CA ALA A 102 -10.20 -1.79 -12.88
C ALA A 102 -11.15 -2.99 -12.82
N PHE A 103 -11.16 -3.72 -11.70
CA PHE A 103 -12.04 -4.87 -11.49
C PHE A 103 -13.50 -4.46 -11.24
N GLU A 104 -13.73 -3.41 -10.43
CA GLU A 104 -15.07 -2.87 -10.18
C GLU A 104 -15.04 -1.32 -10.24
N PRO A 105 -15.22 -0.73 -11.44
CA PRO A 105 -15.15 0.74 -11.64
C PRO A 105 -16.16 1.54 -10.82
N LYS A 106 -17.31 0.94 -10.47
CA LYS A 106 -18.34 1.59 -9.64
C LYS A 106 -17.82 1.97 -8.26
N LEU A 107 -16.77 1.30 -7.76
CA LEU A 107 -16.15 1.65 -6.49
C LEU A 107 -15.55 3.06 -6.49
N ILE A 108 -15.11 3.59 -7.63
CA ILE A 108 -14.62 4.99 -7.69
C ILE A 108 -15.76 5.97 -7.39
N VAL A 109 -16.92 5.75 -8.03
CA VAL A 109 -18.10 6.60 -7.84
C VAL A 109 -18.60 6.47 -6.41
N SER A 110 -18.73 5.23 -5.93
CA SER A 110 -19.15 4.98 -4.54
C SER A 110 -18.18 5.58 -3.52
N PHE A 111 -16.88 5.49 -3.78
CA PHE A 111 -15.86 6.11 -2.94
C PHE A 111 -16.05 7.62 -2.88
N TYR A 112 -16.24 8.27 -4.03
CA TYR A 112 -16.48 9.71 -4.11
C TYR A 112 -17.73 10.10 -3.33
N GLU A 113 -18.86 9.44 -3.58
CA GLU A 113 -20.14 9.70 -2.91
C GLU A 113 -20.07 9.50 -1.39
N GLN A 114 -19.31 8.51 -0.90
CA GLN A 114 -19.18 8.23 0.53
C GLN A 114 -18.20 9.18 1.24
N THR A 115 -17.28 9.81 0.50
CA THR A 115 -16.22 10.64 1.08
C THR A 115 -16.43 12.11 0.72
N ILE A 116 -15.88 12.55 -0.41
CA ILE A 116 -15.86 13.94 -0.85
C ILE A 116 -17.28 14.46 -1.11
N GLY A 117 -18.14 13.63 -1.71
CA GLY A 117 -19.52 13.97 -1.99
C GLY A 117 -20.40 14.18 -0.75
N ARG A 118 -19.95 13.76 0.45
CA ARG A 118 -20.64 14.08 1.72
C ARG A 118 -20.19 15.39 2.36
N LEU A 119 -19.10 15.99 1.86
CA LEU A 119 -18.53 17.22 2.42
C LEU A 119 -19.14 18.50 1.82
N PHE A 120 -19.92 18.39 0.75
CA PHE A 120 -20.61 19.46 0.04
C PHE A 120 -22.09 19.12 -0.11
#